data_AF-A0AAD6ZHQ8-F1
#
_entry.id   AF-A0AAD6ZHQ8-F1
#
_cell.length_a   1.000
_cell.length_b   1.000
_cell.length_c   1.000
_cell.angle_alpha   90.00
_cell.angle_beta   90.00
_cell.angle_gamma   90.00
#
_symmetry.space_group_name_H-M   'P 1'
#
loop_
_entity.id
_entity.type
_entity.pdbx_description
1 polymer ?
#
loop_
_entity_poly.entity_id
_entity_poly.type
_entity_poly.pdbx_seq_one_letter_code
_entity_poly.pdbx_strand_id
1 'polypeptide(L)'
;MSSAPIPYLAMLPSEIWLACWTLCSARQLRRLSLVCHFFQSLCLPLLFQTQSVDTIDLMRVDWIAKVHRLHRAAVRLERIADGPRVRMVRSWTFAANRNLVSLSRFCSHITNIGMVDAMYERVVTAFSSTLGRYQRLRSLNIQGFLIDKPFRDTLVSLPMLEEVTLGTCDIPARDGVLLDLKFFSMSNTGGHGTEDLSQKSLELVSPGRLQSLKIDGWGDTIPLMTGFGGQRFPHLTQLSLDTIFDLSLFLRFLTQCPRLQILSARRHNGRPSLSSHVHPETIPLLRSIDAPLDLVRALTPNRPVRDVLVQPGCSLSAEDFTLAVLDISNASVPVRSLTLPSTYPTLESLNTMSSLFPGLTSLSMEIRCEERISFRCGGRFRGGKYQTPEVDAHLPDVCDAGAFDSLPPEEVSDTEEEQPSPAVHVALEMHPEMPDSVRLHEVLRWICSGLVSLPAEIEILRFPIRRYRSKSTELSVEHQHQIIAALSRMYPSLRELEMGHHNNPHWERNGILWKRKGVNSYIQVDM
;
A
#
# COMPACT_ATOMS: atom_id res chain seq x y z
N MET A 1 -35.95 57.05 -13.27
CA MET A 1 -36.05 55.64 -13.71
C MET A 1 -35.09 54.84 -12.86
N SER A 2 -35.61 54.06 -11.89
CA SER A 2 -34.79 53.24 -10.99
C SER A 2 -34.31 52.01 -11.75
N SER A 3 -33.02 51.90 -12.03
CA SER A 3 -32.43 50.69 -12.59
C SER A 3 -32.64 49.54 -11.61
N ALA A 4 -33.37 48.50 -12.01
CA ALA A 4 -33.49 47.29 -11.21
C ALA A 4 -32.08 46.74 -10.92
N PRO A 5 -31.75 46.39 -9.66
CA PRO A 5 -30.44 45.87 -9.31
C PRO A 5 -30.17 44.61 -10.12
N ILE A 6 -29.03 44.57 -10.81
CA ILE A 6 -28.58 43.39 -11.53
C ILE A 6 -28.51 42.25 -10.51
N PRO A 7 -29.20 41.12 -10.73
CA PRO A 7 -29.18 40.01 -9.78
C PRO A 7 -27.73 39.54 -9.61
N TYR A 8 -27.26 39.44 -8.36
CA TYR A 8 -25.88 39.02 -7.99
C TYR A 8 -25.41 37.73 -8.69
N LEU A 9 -26.35 36.86 -9.11
CA LEU A 9 -26.09 35.67 -9.91
C LEU A 9 -25.45 35.96 -11.28
N ALA A 10 -25.62 37.16 -11.83
CA ALA A 10 -25.01 37.59 -13.09
C ALA A 10 -23.61 38.21 -12.92
N MET A 11 -23.12 38.41 -11.69
CA MET A 11 -21.82 39.05 -11.45
C MET A 11 -20.63 38.08 -11.45
N LEU A 12 -20.85 36.80 -11.15
CA LEU A 12 -19.77 35.82 -11.06
C LEU A 12 -19.73 34.93 -12.31
N PRO A 13 -18.58 34.84 -13.01
CA PRO A 13 -18.40 33.95 -14.15
C PRO A 13 -18.65 32.47 -13.76
N SER A 14 -19.15 31.69 -14.73
CA SER A 14 -19.45 30.25 -14.52
C SER A 14 -18.25 29.44 -14.04
N GLU A 15 -17.04 29.85 -14.39
CA GLU A 15 -15.77 29.22 -14.03
C GLU A 15 -15.54 29.30 -12.53
N ILE A 16 -15.89 30.44 -11.92
CA ILE A 16 -15.75 30.64 -10.47
C ILE A 16 -16.75 29.76 -9.72
N TRP A 17 -17.99 29.71 -10.18
CA TRP A 17 -19.00 28.80 -9.61
C TRP A 17 -18.57 27.34 -9.72
N LEU A 18 -18.06 26.93 -10.89
CA LEU A 18 -17.58 25.57 -11.12
C LEU A 18 -16.42 25.25 -10.16
N ALA A 19 -15.44 26.13 -10.02
CA ALA A 19 -14.32 25.97 -9.09
C ALA A 19 -14.83 25.78 -7.65
N CYS A 20 -15.75 26.64 -7.18
CA CYS A 20 -16.34 26.51 -5.85
C CYS A 20 -17.11 25.19 -5.68
N TRP A 21 -17.83 24.73 -6.70
CA TRP A 21 -18.62 23.50 -6.61
C TRP A 21 -17.82 22.22 -6.72
N THR A 22 -16.61 22.24 -7.27
CA THR A 22 -15.71 21.07 -7.18
C THR A 22 -15.33 20.72 -5.75
N LEU A 23 -15.43 21.67 -4.82
CA LEU A 23 -15.21 21.46 -3.38
C LEU A 23 -16.47 20.93 -2.65
N CYS A 24 -17.62 20.90 -3.31
CA CYS A 24 -18.87 20.46 -2.70
C CYS A 24 -19.04 18.94 -2.78
N SER A 25 -19.59 18.34 -1.72
CA SER A 25 -20.03 16.95 -1.74
C SER A 25 -21.19 16.71 -2.73
N ALA A 26 -21.35 15.48 -3.21
CA ALA A 26 -22.47 15.10 -4.07
C ALA A 26 -23.85 15.44 -3.47
N ARG A 27 -23.99 15.40 -2.12
CA ARG A 27 -25.23 15.80 -1.43
C ARG A 27 -25.47 17.31 -1.55
N GLN A 28 -24.43 18.12 -1.38
CA GLN A 28 -24.52 19.58 -1.55
C GLN A 28 -24.84 19.94 -3.01
N LEU A 29 -24.17 19.30 -3.98
CA LEU A 29 -24.43 19.51 -5.41
C LEU A 29 -25.87 19.18 -5.80
N ARG A 30 -26.46 18.11 -5.25
CA ARG A 30 -27.89 17.80 -5.47
C ARG A 30 -28.79 18.91 -4.95
N ARG A 31 -28.53 19.44 -3.76
CA ARG A 31 -29.30 20.56 -3.20
C ARG A 31 -29.16 21.81 -4.05
N LEU A 32 -27.94 22.15 -4.45
CA LEU A 32 -27.65 23.29 -5.32
C LEU A 32 -28.36 23.18 -6.67
N SER A 33 -28.43 21.97 -7.24
CA SER A 33 -29.12 21.73 -8.51
C SER A 33 -30.64 21.97 -8.47
N LEU A 34 -31.23 22.10 -7.28
CA LEU A 34 -32.65 22.41 -7.09
C LEU A 34 -32.93 23.90 -6.89
N VAL A 35 -31.89 24.74 -6.78
CA VAL A 35 -32.05 26.18 -6.51
C VAL A 35 -32.56 26.93 -7.75
N CYS A 36 -31.90 26.77 -8.90
CA CYS A 36 -32.29 27.40 -10.16
C CYS A 36 -31.72 26.62 -11.37
N HIS A 37 -32.21 26.92 -12.58
CA HIS A 37 -31.75 26.26 -13.82
C HIS A 37 -30.25 26.47 -14.11
N PHE A 38 -29.70 27.63 -13.78
CA PHE A 38 -28.26 27.89 -13.95
C PHE A 38 -27.43 26.96 -13.05
N PHE A 39 -27.76 26.87 -11.76
CA PHE A 39 -27.07 25.96 -10.83
C PHE A 39 -27.28 24.50 -11.24
N GLN A 40 -28.48 24.15 -11.71
CA GLN A 40 -28.75 22.84 -12.26
C GLN A 40 -27.82 22.51 -13.44
N SER A 41 -27.67 23.42 -14.41
CA SER A 41 -26.82 23.19 -15.60
C SER A 41 -25.35 22.97 -15.27
N LEU A 42 -24.85 23.58 -14.20
CA LEU A 42 -23.46 23.48 -13.78
C LEU A 42 -23.22 22.32 -12.79
N CYS A 43 -24.20 22.02 -11.93
CA CYS A 43 -24.11 20.90 -11.00
C CYS A 43 -24.30 19.54 -11.69
N LEU A 44 -25.12 19.45 -12.75
CA LEU A 44 -25.39 18.18 -13.42
C LEU A 44 -24.12 17.51 -13.97
N PRO A 45 -23.24 18.20 -14.73
CA PRO A 45 -21.97 17.62 -15.15
C PRO A 45 -21.15 17.06 -13.98
N LEU A 46 -21.03 17.80 -12.87
CA LEU A 46 -20.28 17.36 -11.69
C LEU A 46 -20.93 16.14 -11.00
N LEU A 47 -22.26 16.11 -10.90
CA LEU A 47 -23.02 15.01 -10.31
C LEU A 47 -22.95 13.72 -11.14
N PHE A 48 -22.84 13.86 -12.47
CA PHE A 48 -22.81 12.73 -13.39
C PHE A 48 -21.39 12.31 -13.78
N GLN A 49 -20.39 13.17 -13.57
CA GLN A 49 -18.99 12.92 -13.92
C GLN A 49 -18.44 11.63 -13.32
N THR A 50 -18.71 11.40 -12.04
CA THR A 50 -18.26 10.20 -11.32
C THR A 50 -19.49 9.39 -10.90
N GLN A 51 -19.58 8.17 -11.40
CA GLN A 51 -20.60 7.22 -10.98
C GLN A 51 -19.98 6.08 -10.20
N SER A 52 -20.72 5.61 -9.21
CA SER A 52 -20.33 4.43 -8.45
C SER A 52 -21.52 3.52 -8.16
N VAL A 53 -21.25 2.22 -8.23
CA VAL A 53 -22.09 1.16 -7.72
C VAL A 53 -21.24 0.36 -6.76
N ASP A 54 -21.54 0.50 -5.48
CA ASP A 54 -20.96 -0.30 -4.42
C ASP A 54 -21.94 -1.42 -4.07
N THR A 55 -21.56 -2.65 -4.39
CA THR A 55 -22.35 -3.82 -4.03
C THR A 55 -22.28 -4.03 -2.53
N ILE A 56 -23.37 -4.56 -2.00
CA ILE A 56 -23.71 -4.40 -0.59
C ILE A 56 -22.83 -5.30 0.25
N ASP A 57 -22.45 -4.86 1.44
CA ASP A 57 -21.87 -5.75 2.45
C ASP A 57 -22.88 -6.87 2.81
N LEU A 58 -22.49 -8.10 2.50
CA LEU A 58 -23.36 -9.26 2.61
C LEU A 58 -23.43 -9.81 4.04
N MET A 59 -22.63 -9.27 4.96
CA MET A 59 -22.57 -9.75 6.34
C MET A 59 -23.78 -9.35 7.21
N ARG A 60 -24.68 -8.46 6.73
CA ARG A 60 -25.87 -8.00 7.51
C ARG A 60 -27.18 -8.75 7.17
N VAL A 61 -28.09 -8.88 8.13
CA VAL A 61 -29.21 -9.84 8.10
C VAL A 61 -30.40 -9.49 7.17
N ASP A 62 -30.52 -8.26 6.66
CA ASP A 62 -31.68 -7.87 5.83
C ASP A 62 -31.49 -8.15 4.33
N TRP A 63 -31.75 -9.40 3.92
CA TRP A 63 -31.64 -9.84 2.52
C TRP A 63 -32.64 -9.18 1.57
N ILE A 64 -33.83 -8.83 2.06
CA ILE A 64 -34.87 -8.21 1.23
C ILE A 64 -34.44 -6.79 0.84
N ALA A 65 -33.97 -5.99 1.80
CA ALA A 65 -33.46 -4.65 1.50
C ALA A 65 -32.25 -4.72 0.54
N LYS A 66 -31.43 -5.77 0.65
CA LYS A 66 -30.29 -5.99 -0.26
C LYS A 66 -30.72 -6.25 -1.68
N VAL A 67 -31.66 -7.19 -1.89
CA VAL A 67 -32.21 -7.50 -3.21
C VAL A 67 -32.84 -6.25 -3.83
N HIS A 68 -33.62 -5.48 -3.08
CA HIS A 68 -34.18 -4.21 -3.58
C HIS A 68 -33.10 -3.18 -3.93
N ARG A 69 -31.98 -3.14 -3.19
CA ARG A 69 -30.88 -2.22 -3.50
C ARG A 69 -30.09 -2.69 -4.73
N LEU A 70 -29.86 -3.98 -4.91
CA LEU A 70 -29.26 -4.54 -6.13
C LEU A 70 -30.14 -4.27 -7.36
N HIS A 71 -31.44 -4.54 -7.25
CA HIS A 71 -32.39 -4.25 -8.33
C HIS A 71 -32.38 -2.76 -8.71
N ARG A 72 -32.45 -1.85 -7.72
CA ARG A 72 -32.34 -0.41 -7.96
C ARG A 72 -31.00 -0.01 -8.58
N ALA A 73 -29.91 -0.71 -8.27
CA ALA A 73 -28.61 -0.46 -8.87
C ALA A 73 -28.59 -0.86 -10.36
N ALA A 74 -29.11 -2.03 -10.71
CA ALA A 74 -29.25 -2.47 -12.11
C ALA A 74 -30.11 -1.49 -12.93
N VAL A 75 -31.30 -1.15 -12.45
CA VAL A 75 -32.20 -0.19 -13.11
C VAL A 75 -31.56 1.19 -13.24
N ARG A 76 -30.77 1.61 -12.23
CA ARG A 76 -30.05 2.87 -12.29
C ARG A 76 -28.96 2.84 -13.37
N LEU A 77 -28.22 1.75 -13.52
CA LEU A 77 -27.19 1.59 -14.55
C LEU A 77 -27.79 1.74 -15.95
N GLU A 78 -28.84 0.97 -16.22
CA GLU A 78 -29.59 0.99 -17.48
C GLU A 78 -30.09 2.41 -17.77
N ARG A 79 -30.79 3.03 -16.81
CA ARG A 79 -31.34 4.39 -16.97
C ARG A 79 -30.28 5.47 -17.21
N ILE A 80 -29.11 5.38 -16.57
CA ILE A 80 -28.02 6.35 -16.81
C ILE A 80 -27.48 6.15 -18.23
N ALA A 81 -27.32 4.90 -18.65
CA ALA A 81 -26.76 4.55 -19.95
C ALA A 81 -27.69 4.91 -21.12
N ASP A 82 -29.01 4.79 -20.93
CA ASP A 82 -30.04 5.22 -21.89
C ASP A 82 -30.31 6.73 -21.86
N GLY A 83 -29.89 7.40 -20.78
CA GLY A 83 -30.17 8.81 -20.56
C GLY A 83 -29.23 9.75 -21.34
N PRO A 84 -29.64 11.01 -21.58
CA PRO A 84 -28.79 12.02 -22.23
C PRO A 84 -27.52 12.34 -21.43
N ARG A 85 -27.49 11.95 -20.15
CA ARG A 85 -26.40 12.20 -19.21
C ARG A 85 -25.25 11.20 -19.32
N VAL A 86 -25.40 10.13 -20.12
CA VAL A 86 -24.32 9.16 -20.39
C VAL A 86 -23.03 9.84 -20.87
N ARG A 87 -23.16 10.92 -21.66
CA ARG A 87 -22.04 11.72 -22.18
C ARG A 87 -21.31 12.57 -21.14
N MET A 88 -21.86 12.68 -19.93
CA MET A 88 -21.24 13.42 -18.83
C MET A 88 -20.35 12.52 -17.98
N VAL A 89 -20.54 11.20 -18.03
CA VAL A 89 -19.79 10.26 -17.21
C VAL A 89 -18.36 10.14 -17.71
N ARG A 90 -17.40 10.35 -16.80
CA ARG A 90 -15.94 10.29 -17.06
C ARG A 90 -15.23 9.29 -16.16
N SER A 91 -15.80 8.95 -15.02
CA SER A 91 -15.25 7.98 -14.09
C SER A 91 -16.34 7.03 -13.60
N TRP A 92 -16.02 5.74 -13.59
CA TRP A 92 -16.86 4.68 -13.02
C TRP A 92 -16.12 3.94 -11.92
N THR A 93 -16.83 3.64 -10.84
CA THR A 93 -16.38 2.70 -9.80
C THR A 93 -17.43 1.61 -9.62
N PHE A 94 -17.06 0.37 -9.90
CA PHE A 94 -17.90 -0.81 -9.71
C PHE A 94 -17.24 -1.74 -8.71
N ALA A 95 -17.75 -1.79 -7.49
CA ALA A 95 -17.22 -2.69 -6.47
C ALA A 95 -18.17 -3.87 -6.32
N ALA A 96 -17.73 -5.04 -6.79
CA ALA A 96 -18.46 -6.29 -6.75
C ALA A 96 -17.92 -7.15 -5.59
N ASN A 97 -18.80 -7.67 -4.74
CA ASN A 97 -18.40 -8.52 -3.62
C ASN A 97 -18.42 -10.00 -4.04
N ARG A 98 -17.29 -10.45 -4.58
CA ARG A 98 -17.14 -11.82 -5.08
C ARG A 98 -17.19 -12.91 -4.01
N ASN A 99 -17.08 -12.55 -2.73
CA ASN A 99 -17.28 -13.51 -1.65
C ASN A 99 -18.69 -14.11 -1.67
N LEU A 100 -19.66 -13.57 -2.43
CA LEU A 100 -20.94 -14.21 -2.74
C LEU A 100 -20.81 -15.64 -3.25
N VAL A 101 -19.93 -15.86 -4.23
CA VAL A 101 -19.74 -17.18 -4.83
C VAL A 101 -19.21 -18.15 -3.79
N SER A 102 -18.31 -17.67 -2.91
CA SER A 102 -17.80 -18.44 -1.77
C SER A 102 -18.84 -18.62 -0.66
N LEU A 103 -19.75 -17.67 -0.43
CA LEU A 103 -20.80 -17.76 0.58
C LEU A 103 -21.78 -18.90 0.29
N SER A 104 -22.00 -19.25 -0.97
CA SER A 104 -22.77 -20.45 -1.32
C SER A 104 -22.16 -21.73 -0.72
N ARG A 105 -20.83 -21.78 -0.57
CA ARG A 105 -20.10 -22.91 0.02
C ARG A 105 -20.14 -22.89 1.55
N PHE A 106 -20.18 -21.71 2.17
CA PHE A 106 -20.13 -21.56 3.62
C PHE A 106 -21.50 -21.45 4.29
N CYS A 107 -22.55 -21.15 3.54
CA CYS A 107 -23.86 -20.81 4.09
C CYS A 107 -25.00 -21.57 3.38
N SER A 108 -24.90 -22.91 3.34
CA SER A 108 -25.96 -23.80 2.84
C SER A 108 -27.32 -23.60 3.55
N HIS A 109 -27.32 -23.00 4.74
CA HIS A 109 -28.52 -22.74 5.54
C HIS A 109 -29.31 -21.47 5.15
N ILE A 110 -28.82 -20.64 4.22
CA ILE A 110 -29.51 -19.39 3.84
C ILE A 110 -30.46 -19.66 2.67
N THR A 111 -31.76 -19.77 2.97
CA THR A 111 -32.85 -20.08 2.01
C THR A 111 -33.04 -19.09 0.87
N ASN A 112 -32.37 -17.93 0.90
CA ASN A 112 -32.52 -16.86 -0.11
C ASN A 112 -31.24 -16.58 -0.92
N ILE A 113 -30.20 -17.40 -0.79
CA ILE A 113 -28.91 -17.12 -1.43
C ILE A 113 -29.00 -17.08 -2.96
N GLY A 114 -29.80 -17.98 -3.56
CA GLY A 114 -30.01 -18.01 -5.02
C GLY A 114 -30.67 -16.74 -5.57
N MET A 115 -31.58 -16.10 -4.82
CA MET A 115 -32.21 -14.84 -5.24
C MET A 115 -31.21 -13.68 -5.21
N VAL A 116 -30.35 -13.62 -4.19
CA VAL A 116 -29.29 -12.60 -4.09
C VAL A 116 -28.29 -12.77 -5.23
N ASP A 117 -27.89 -14.01 -5.50
CA ASP A 117 -26.97 -14.36 -6.58
C ASP A 117 -27.53 -13.95 -7.94
N ALA A 118 -28.78 -14.34 -8.25
CA ALA A 118 -29.46 -13.92 -9.48
C ALA A 118 -29.57 -12.39 -9.64
N MET A 119 -29.80 -11.66 -8.54
CA MET A 119 -29.88 -10.19 -8.56
C MET A 119 -28.52 -9.54 -8.70
N TYR A 120 -27.48 -10.17 -8.15
CA TYR A 120 -26.11 -9.72 -8.33
C TYR A 120 -25.65 -9.93 -9.78
N GLU A 121 -25.90 -11.11 -10.36
CA GLU A 121 -25.66 -11.40 -11.78
C GLU A 121 -26.38 -10.43 -12.69
N ARG A 122 -27.61 -10.02 -12.34
CA ARG A 122 -28.33 -8.97 -13.06
C ARG A 122 -27.60 -7.63 -13.02
N VAL A 123 -27.04 -7.23 -11.89
CA VAL A 123 -26.26 -5.96 -11.76
C VAL A 123 -24.98 -6.03 -12.58
N VAL A 124 -24.26 -7.16 -12.52
CA VAL A 124 -23.05 -7.42 -13.31
C VAL A 124 -23.37 -7.35 -14.81
N THR A 125 -24.42 -8.05 -15.25
CA THR A 125 -24.87 -8.05 -16.64
C THR A 125 -25.29 -6.65 -17.11
N ALA A 126 -26.05 -5.92 -16.29
CA ALA A 126 -26.43 -4.53 -16.60
C ALA A 126 -25.21 -3.62 -16.70
N PHE A 127 -24.19 -3.80 -15.85
CA PHE A 127 -22.95 -3.04 -15.93
C PHE A 127 -22.17 -3.36 -17.21
N SER A 128 -21.90 -4.63 -17.51
CA SER A 128 -21.19 -5.05 -18.72
C SER A 128 -21.85 -4.57 -19.99
N SER A 129 -23.16 -4.78 -20.12
CA SER A 129 -23.93 -4.43 -21.32
C SER A 129 -24.06 -2.91 -21.54
N THR A 130 -23.99 -2.10 -20.48
CA THR A 130 -24.08 -0.65 -20.60
C THR A 130 -22.72 0.04 -20.74
N LEU A 131 -21.62 -0.64 -20.42
CA LEU A 131 -20.29 -0.02 -20.35
C LEU A 131 -19.86 0.62 -21.67
N GLY A 132 -20.10 -0.04 -22.80
CA GLY A 132 -19.77 0.49 -24.14
C GLY A 132 -20.48 1.79 -24.51
N ARG A 133 -21.52 2.22 -23.76
CA ARG A 133 -22.24 3.46 -24.03
C ARG A 133 -21.54 4.69 -23.45
N TYR A 134 -20.62 4.52 -22.51
CA TYR A 134 -19.89 5.61 -21.87
C TYR A 134 -18.68 6.05 -22.71
N GLN A 135 -18.92 6.61 -23.88
CA GLN A 135 -17.89 6.99 -24.87
C GLN A 135 -16.85 8.03 -24.37
N ARG A 136 -17.15 8.73 -23.27
CA ARG A 136 -16.26 9.70 -22.63
C ARG A 136 -15.65 9.20 -21.31
N LEU A 137 -15.80 7.91 -21.02
CA LEU A 137 -15.21 7.27 -19.85
C LEU A 137 -13.69 7.33 -19.97
N ARG A 138 -13.03 7.89 -18.94
CA ARG A 138 -11.59 8.03 -18.86
C ARG A 138 -10.97 7.15 -17.79
N SER A 139 -11.69 6.95 -16.68
CA SER A 139 -11.20 6.21 -15.53
C SER A 139 -12.22 5.16 -15.10
N LEU A 140 -11.75 3.94 -14.88
CA LEU A 140 -12.59 2.80 -14.53
C LEU A 140 -11.94 2.01 -13.39
N ASN A 141 -12.61 1.98 -12.24
CA ASN A 141 -12.22 1.17 -11.09
C ASN A 141 -13.21 0.03 -10.91
N ILE A 142 -12.72 -1.20 -10.97
CA ILE A 142 -13.53 -2.41 -10.86
C ILE A 142 -12.96 -3.25 -9.73
N GLN A 143 -13.82 -3.74 -8.84
CA GLN A 143 -13.42 -4.67 -7.78
C GLN A 143 -14.24 -5.96 -7.84
N GLY A 144 -13.63 -7.11 -7.55
CA GLY A 144 -14.32 -8.41 -7.42
C GLY A 144 -15.05 -8.90 -8.66
N PHE A 145 -14.59 -8.52 -9.85
CA PHE A 145 -15.28 -8.75 -11.13
C PHE A 145 -14.58 -9.78 -12.02
N LEU A 146 -15.35 -10.45 -12.89
CA LEU A 146 -14.82 -11.36 -13.90
C LEU A 146 -14.54 -10.60 -15.20
N ILE A 147 -13.27 -10.46 -15.57
CA ILE A 147 -12.82 -9.83 -16.82
C ILE A 147 -12.72 -10.92 -17.89
N ASP A 148 -13.88 -11.33 -18.41
CA ASP A 148 -13.97 -12.24 -19.54
C ASP A 148 -13.63 -11.54 -20.87
N LYS A 149 -13.59 -12.32 -21.96
CA LYS A 149 -13.27 -11.80 -23.29
C LYS A 149 -14.27 -10.73 -23.78
N PRO A 150 -15.61 -10.93 -23.70
CA PRO A 150 -16.57 -9.89 -24.07
C PRO A 150 -16.42 -8.58 -23.29
N PHE A 151 -16.15 -8.66 -21.98
CA PHE A 151 -15.93 -7.47 -21.17
C PHE A 151 -14.65 -6.76 -21.58
N ARG A 152 -13.56 -7.51 -21.81
CA ARG A 152 -12.29 -6.97 -22.34
C ARG A 152 -12.47 -6.28 -23.69
N ASP A 153 -13.20 -6.89 -24.63
CA ASP A 153 -13.48 -6.30 -25.94
C ASP A 153 -14.27 -4.99 -25.79
N THR A 154 -15.19 -4.94 -24.82
CA THR A 154 -15.90 -3.71 -24.47
C THR A 154 -14.95 -2.64 -23.95
N LEU A 155 -13.99 -2.98 -23.09
CA LEU A 155 -12.97 -2.04 -22.60
C LEU A 155 -12.10 -1.48 -23.75
N VAL A 156 -11.68 -2.33 -24.68
CA VAL A 156 -10.90 -1.93 -25.86
C VAL A 156 -11.69 -0.95 -26.75
N SER A 157 -13.01 -1.12 -26.82
CA SER A 157 -13.89 -0.24 -27.62
C SER A 157 -14.09 1.16 -27.05
N LEU A 158 -13.62 1.44 -25.82
CA LEU A 158 -13.78 2.74 -25.16
C LEU A 158 -12.67 3.72 -25.59
N PRO A 159 -12.95 4.72 -26.45
CA PRO A 159 -11.91 5.48 -27.13
C PRO A 159 -11.16 6.48 -26.22
N MET A 160 -11.77 6.85 -25.09
CA MET A 160 -11.20 7.82 -24.15
C MET A 160 -10.67 7.18 -22.86
N LEU A 161 -10.67 5.85 -22.75
CA LEU A 161 -10.25 5.16 -21.54
C LEU A 161 -8.74 5.33 -21.36
N GLU A 162 -8.33 5.97 -20.26
CA GLU A 162 -6.93 6.27 -19.95
C GLU A 162 -6.45 5.52 -18.70
N GLU A 163 -7.37 5.22 -17.77
CA GLU A 163 -7.07 4.63 -16.47
C GLU A 163 -7.98 3.44 -16.18
N VAL A 164 -7.37 2.32 -15.78
CA VAL A 164 -8.08 1.15 -15.26
C VAL A 164 -7.44 0.70 -13.95
N THR A 165 -8.28 0.55 -12.93
CA THR A 165 -7.92 -0.06 -11.64
C THR A 165 -8.72 -1.34 -11.45
N LEU A 166 -8.04 -2.46 -11.23
CA LEU A 166 -8.64 -3.77 -10.99
C LEU A 166 -8.30 -4.23 -9.57
N GLY A 167 -9.29 -4.38 -8.71
CA GLY A 167 -9.12 -4.95 -7.37
C GLY A 167 -9.76 -6.34 -7.27
N THR A 168 -9.06 -7.36 -6.81
CA THR A 168 -9.61 -8.72 -6.59
C THR A 168 -10.42 -9.28 -7.78
N CYS A 169 -10.03 -8.91 -9.01
CA CYS A 169 -10.67 -9.36 -10.25
C CYS A 169 -10.08 -10.68 -10.76
N ASP A 170 -10.92 -11.49 -11.41
CA ASP A 170 -10.48 -12.67 -12.14
C ASP A 170 -10.35 -12.37 -13.62
N ILE A 171 -9.29 -12.86 -14.23
CA ILE A 171 -8.99 -12.58 -15.63
C ILE A 171 -8.70 -13.90 -16.37
N PRO A 172 -9.75 -14.63 -16.80
CA PRO A 172 -9.57 -15.89 -17.53
C PRO A 172 -9.11 -15.68 -18.98
N ALA A 173 -9.35 -14.50 -19.57
CA ALA A 173 -9.13 -14.24 -20.99
C ALA A 173 -7.64 -14.00 -21.30
N ARG A 174 -7.00 -14.97 -21.98
CA ARG A 174 -5.61 -14.88 -22.45
C ARG A 174 -5.51 -14.04 -23.74
N ASP A 175 -6.24 -14.49 -24.75
CA ASP A 175 -6.18 -13.86 -26.08
C ASP A 175 -7.07 -12.62 -26.18
N GLY A 176 -6.55 -11.57 -26.81
CA GLY A 176 -7.33 -10.39 -27.13
C GLY A 176 -6.48 -9.18 -27.51
N VAL A 177 -7.14 -8.11 -27.92
CA VAL A 177 -6.48 -6.82 -28.13
C VAL A 177 -6.03 -6.25 -26.79
N LEU A 178 -4.81 -5.74 -26.73
CA LEU A 178 -4.26 -5.09 -25.54
C LEU A 178 -4.92 -3.72 -25.32
N LEU A 179 -5.22 -3.39 -24.07
CA LEU A 179 -5.79 -2.10 -23.68
C LEU A 179 -4.73 -1.00 -23.79
N ASP A 180 -5.04 0.05 -24.53
CA ASP A 180 -4.14 1.18 -24.76
C ASP A 180 -4.28 2.27 -23.68
N LEU A 181 -3.76 1.99 -22.48
CA LEU A 181 -3.95 2.80 -21.26
C LEU A 181 -2.74 3.65 -20.92
N LYS A 182 -2.96 4.73 -20.15
CA LYS A 182 -1.91 5.52 -19.49
C LYS A 182 -1.63 5.05 -18.06
N PHE A 183 -2.68 4.69 -17.32
CA PHE A 183 -2.58 4.31 -15.92
C PHE A 183 -3.23 2.94 -15.72
N PHE A 184 -2.45 1.98 -15.23
CA PHE A 184 -2.97 0.67 -14.88
C PHE A 184 -2.59 0.34 -13.44
N SER A 185 -3.60 -0.03 -12.65
CA SER A 185 -3.42 -0.49 -11.28
C SER A 185 -4.13 -1.80 -11.09
N MET A 186 -3.47 -2.76 -10.47
CA MET A 186 -4.03 -4.07 -10.19
C MET A 186 -3.69 -4.47 -8.76
N SER A 187 -4.68 -4.77 -7.94
CA SER A 187 -4.49 -5.25 -6.58
C SER A 187 -5.20 -6.58 -6.36
N ASN A 188 -4.54 -7.53 -5.71
CA ASN A 188 -5.16 -8.76 -5.25
C ASN A 188 -4.99 -8.89 -3.75
N THR A 189 -6.03 -8.60 -2.98
CA THR A 189 -6.00 -8.75 -1.52
C THR A 189 -6.63 -10.07 -1.06
N GLY A 190 -7.07 -10.93 -1.98
CA GLY A 190 -7.73 -12.19 -1.68
C GLY A 190 -6.72 -13.29 -1.36
N GLY A 191 -6.35 -13.45 -0.09
CA GLY A 191 -5.33 -14.38 0.40
C GLY A 191 -5.66 -15.88 0.33
N HIS A 192 -6.52 -16.32 -0.59
CA HIS A 192 -6.92 -17.72 -0.71
C HIS A 192 -6.38 -18.35 -2.00
N GLY A 193 -5.09 -18.72 -1.97
CA GLY A 193 -4.57 -19.94 -2.61
C GLY A 193 -4.68 -20.11 -4.12
N THR A 194 -4.90 -19.05 -4.91
CA THR A 194 -4.91 -19.17 -6.37
C THR A 194 -3.50 -19.02 -6.95
N GLU A 195 -2.68 -20.07 -6.82
CA GLU A 195 -1.35 -20.16 -7.46
C GLU A 195 -1.43 -20.00 -9.00
N ASP A 196 -2.63 -20.16 -9.57
CA ASP A 196 -2.86 -20.25 -11.01
C ASP A 196 -3.25 -18.94 -11.73
N LEU A 197 -3.36 -17.81 -11.00
CA LEU A 197 -3.84 -16.53 -11.56
C LEU A 197 -2.71 -15.57 -11.99
N SER A 198 -1.48 -15.72 -11.47
CA SER A 198 -0.38 -14.76 -11.70
C SER A 198 0.14 -14.72 -13.15
N GLN A 199 0.02 -15.81 -13.92
CA GLN A 199 0.41 -15.85 -15.34
C GLN A 199 -0.56 -15.11 -16.28
N LYS A 200 -1.82 -14.90 -15.90
CA LYS A 200 -2.91 -14.64 -16.87
C LYS A 200 -3.32 -13.16 -17.01
N SER A 201 -2.85 -12.26 -16.15
CA SER A 201 -3.45 -10.92 -15.97
C SER A 201 -2.75 -9.75 -16.65
N LEU A 202 -1.60 -9.92 -17.30
CA LEU A 202 -0.83 -8.78 -17.86
C LEU A 202 -0.75 -8.73 -19.37
N GLU A 203 -1.28 -9.75 -20.04
CA GLU A 203 -1.65 -9.67 -21.46
C GLU A 203 -2.86 -8.75 -21.68
N LEU A 204 -3.23 -7.90 -20.72
CA LEU A 204 -4.36 -6.98 -20.84
C LEU A 204 -3.97 -5.60 -21.31
N VAL A 205 -2.72 -5.15 -21.11
CA VAL A 205 -2.36 -3.74 -21.32
C VAL A 205 -1.22 -3.61 -22.32
N SER A 206 -1.38 -2.67 -23.24
CA SER A 206 -0.36 -2.32 -24.23
C SER A 206 0.74 -1.48 -23.56
N PRO A 207 2.02 -1.78 -23.78
CA PRO A 207 3.11 -1.00 -23.21
C PRO A 207 3.28 0.37 -23.88
N GLY A 208 2.64 0.57 -25.05
CA GLY A 208 2.90 1.70 -25.95
C GLY A 208 2.50 3.08 -25.39
N ARG A 209 1.55 3.18 -24.46
CA ARG A 209 1.14 4.46 -23.84
C ARG A 209 1.20 4.45 -22.32
N LEU A 210 1.60 3.34 -21.72
CA LEU A 210 1.58 3.15 -20.29
C LEU A 210 2.58 4.09 -19.61
N GLN A 211 2.08 4.95 -18.71
CA GLN A 211 2.86 5.93 -17.94
C GLN A 211 3.02 5.52 -16.49
N SER A 212 2.03 4.83 -15.92
CA SER A 212 2.03 4.33 -14.56
C SER A 212 1.53 2.89 -14.50
N LEU A 213 2.32 2.02 -13.87
CA LEU A 213 1.99 0.63 -13.60
C LEU A 213 2.07 0.36 -12.10
N LYS A 214 0.96 -0.07 -11.50
CA LYS A 214 0.89 -0.45 -10.09
C LYS A 214 0.34 -1.87 -9.94
N ILE A 215 1.08 -2.73 -9.27
CA ILE A 215 0.68 -4.11 -8.98
C ILE A 215 0.89 -4.37 -7.48
N ASP A 216 -0.18 -4.68 -6.75
CA ASP A 216 -0.16 -4.87 -5.29
C ASP A 216 -0.78 -6.21 -4.86
N GLY A 217 -0.19 -6.88 -3.87
CA GLY A 217 -0.84 -8.01 -3.18
C GLY A 217 -0.86 -9.35 -3.94
N TRP A 218 -0.24 -9.42 -5.11
CA TRP A 218 -0.03 -10.69 -5.81
C TRP A 218 1.04 -11.50 -5.11
N GLY A 219 0.94 -12.83 -5.22
CA GLY A 219 1.98 -13.75 -4.79
C GLY A 219 3.23 -13.61 -5.64
N ASP A 220 3.62 -14.70 -6.30
CA ASP A 220 4.78 -14.69 -7.19
C ASP A 220 4.52 -13.85 -8.45
N THR A 221 5.38 -12.85 -8.70
CA THR A 221 5.37 -12.04 -9.93
C THR A 221 6.38 -12.46 -10.97
N ILE A 222 7.06 -13.59 -10.80
CA ILE A 222 7.86 -14.21 -11.86
C ILE A 222 7.09 -14.28 -13.18
N PRO A 223 5.84 -14.80 -13.22
CA PRO A 223 5.03 -14.80 -14.43
C PRO A 223 4.86 -13.44 -15.10
N LEU A 224 4.60 -12.42 -14.29
CA LEU A 224 4.40 -11.05 -14.71
C LEU A 224 5.66 -10.50 -15.37
N MET A 225 6.81 -10.70 -14.72
CA MET A 225 8.09 -10.27 -15.25
C MET A 225 8.51 -11.06 -16.51
N THR A 226 8.17 -12.36 -16.58
CA THR A 226 8.43 -13.16 -17.79
C THR A 226 7.61 -12.69 -18.97
N GLY A 227 6.32 -12.35 -18.78
CA GLY A 227 5.45 -11.82 -19.83
C GLY A 227 5.92 -10.48 -20.37
N PHE A 228 6.53 -9.65 -19.51
CA PHE A 228 7.14 -8.39 -19.94
C PHE A 228 8.53 -8.52 -20.55
N GLY A 229 9.19 -9.67 -20.44
CA GLY A 229 10.59 -9.89 -20.78
C GLY A 229 11.02 -9.60 -22.23
N GLY A 230 10.07 -9.31 -23.14
CA GLY A 230 10.34 -8.91 -24.52
C GLY A 230 9.71 -7.57 -24.95
N GLN A 231 8.99 -6.88 -24.06
CA GLN A 231 8.26 -5.66 -24.41
C GLN A 231 8.99 -4.41 -23.91
N ARG A 232 8.99 -3.34 -24.73
CA ARG A 232 9.53 -2.04 -24.36
C ARG A 232 8.45 -1.14 -23.79
N PHE A 233 8.77 -0.43 -22.72
CA PHE A 233 7.89 0.52 -22.02
C PHE A 233 8.41 1.96 -22.18
N PRO A 234 8.32 2.55 -23.39
CA PRO A 234 8.98 3.81 -23.71
C PRO A 234 8.42 5.02 -22.95
N HIS A 235 7.19 4.92 -22.42
CA HIS A 235 6.51 6.02 -21.72
C HIS A 235 6.35 5.78 -20.22
N LEU A 236 6.80 4.63 -19.69
CA LEU A 236 6.59 4.30 -18.28
C LEU A 236 7.45 5.21 -17.42
N THR A 237 6.79 6.01 -16.59
CA THR A 237 7.41 6.97 -15.67
C THR A 237 7.28 6.54 -14.22
N GLN A 238 6.28 5.72 -13.89
CA GLN A 238 6.00 5.26 -12.54
C GLN A 238 5.77 3.75 -12.53
N LEU A 239 6.48 3.06 -11.62
CA LEU A 239 6.33 1.64 -11.38
C LEU A 239 6.18 1.38 -9.88
N SER A 240 5.15 0.64 -9.49
CA SER A 240 4.90 0.26 -8.10
C SER A 240 4.60 -1.24 -8.03
N LEU A 241 5.41 -2.00 -7.28
CA LEU A 241 5.31 -3.44 -7.12
C LEU A 241 5.31 -3.81 -5.63
N ASP A 242 4.14 -4.08 -5.06
CA ASP A 242 3.99 -4.60 -3.70
C ASP A 242 3.72 -6.10 -3.71
N THR A 243 4.68 -6.85 -4.26
CA THR A 243 4.60 -8.29 -4.53
C THR A 243 5.98 -8.90 -4.46
N ILE A 244 6.07 -10.24 -4.35
CA ILE A 244 7.36 -10.94 -4.38
C ILE A 244 7.82 -11.09 -5.83
N PHE A 245 9.02 -10.61 -6.15
CA PHE A 245 9.64 -10.78 -7.47
C PHE A 245 11.01 -11.45 -7.42
N ASP A 246 11.38 -12.08 -8.55
CA ASP A 246 12.76 -12.47 -8.83
C ASP A 246 13.56 -11.23 -9.27
N LEU A 247 14.67 -10.96 -8.57
CA LEU A 247 15.47 -9.77 -8.80
C LEU A 247 16.07 -9.75 -10.21
N SER A 248 16.49 -10.88 -10.77
CA SER A 248 17.15 -10.93 -12.08
C SER A 248 16.16 -10.58 -13.19
N LEU A 249 14.95 -11.13 -13.13
CA LEU A 249 13.86 -10.80 -14.05
C LEU A 249 13.42 -9.35 -13.91
N PHE A 250 13.34 -8.87 -12.67
CA PHE A 250 12.98 -7.49 -12.38
C PHE A 250 14.01 -6.49 -12.95
N LEU A 251 15.32 -6.72 -12.73
CA LEU A 251 16.37 -5.87 -13.30
C LEU A 251 16.35 -5.90 -14.83
N ARG A 252 16.09 -7.06 -15.45
CA ARG A 252 15.90 -7.17 -16.90
C ARG A 252 14.70 -6.34 -17.36
N PHE A 253 13.58 -6.38 -16.64
CA PHE A 253 12.41 -5.56 -16.93
C PHE A 253 12.73 -4.05 -16.87
N LEU A 254 13.50 -3.60 -15.88
CA LEU A 254 13.91 -2.20 -15.77
C LEU A 254 14.70 -1.69 -16.99
N THR A 255 15.48 -2.55 -17.66
CA THR A 255 16.16 -2.18 -18.91
C THR A 255 15.20 -1.78 -20.04
N GLN A 256 13.94 -2.20 -19.95
CA GLN A 256 12.90 -1.89 -20.92
C GLN A 256 12.14 -0.58 -20.60
N CYS A 257 12.48 0.09 -19.49
CA CYS A 257 11.76 1.25 -18.96
C CYS A 257 12.65 2.52 -18.94
N PRO A 258 13.13 3.03 -20.10
CA PRO A 258 14.16 4.08 -20.13
C PRO A 258 13.71 5.43 -19.56
N ARG A 259 12.40 5.67 -19.40
CA ARG A 259 11.84 6.91 -18.86
C ARG A 259 11.35 6.81 -17.41
N LEU A 260 11.68 5.71 -16.72
CA LEU A 260 11.24 5.50 -15.35
C LEU A 260 11.81 6.58 -14.42
N GLN A 261 10.93 7.25 -13.68
CA GLN A 261 11.28 8.31 -12.74
C GLN A 261 10.98 7.93 -11.30
N ILE A 262 9.91 7.16 -11.08
CA ILE A 262 9.47 6.73 -9.75
C ILE A 262 9.42 5.21 -9.73
N LEU A 263 10.14 4.62 -8.80
CA LEU A 263 10.15 3.19 -8.55
C LEU A 263 9.73 2.92 -7.11
N SER A 264 8.67 2.13 -6.91
CA SER A 264 8.33 1.53 -5.63
C SER A 264 8.33 0.01 -5.77
N ALA A 265 9.05 -0.68 -4.90
CA ALA A 265 9.19 -2.13 -4.86
C ALA A 265 9.27 -2.54 -3.40
N ARG A 266 8.48 -3.49 -2.91
CA ARG A 266 8.45 -3.78 -1.45
C ARG A 266 9.01 -5.12 -1.04
N ARG A 267 8.87 -6.16 -1.87
CA ARG A 267 9.23 -7.54 -1.49
C ARG A 267 9.99 -8.19 -2.63
N HIS A 268 11.10 -8.85 -2.34
CA HIS A 268 11.77 -9.68 -3.33
C HIS A 268 12.24 -10.99 -2.70
N ASN A 269 12.28 -12.04 -3.51
CA ASN A 269 12.90 -13.28 -3.13
C ASN A 269 14.38 -13.24 -3.53
N GLY A 270 15.23 -13.74 -2.64
CA GLY A 270 16.66 -13.84 -2.85
C GLY A 270 17.45 -12.74 -2.16
N ARG A 271 18.65 -13.11 -1.71
CA ARG A 271 19.70 -12.13 -1.45
C ARG A 271 20.33 -11.82 -2.80
N PRO A 272 20.31 -10.56 -3.30
CA PRO A 272 21.16 -10.21 -4.41
C PRO A 272 22.59 -10.69 -4.13
N SER A 273 23.19 -11.39 -5.09
CA SER A 273 24.64 -11.35 -5.17
C SER A 273 24.99 -9.89 -5.47
N LEU A 274 25.47 -9.18 -4.44
CA LEU A 274 25.84 -7.76 -4.42
C LEU A 274 26.83 -7.33 -5.52
N SER A 275 27.33 -8.28 -6.33
CA SER A 275 28.31 -8.05 -7.40
C SER A 275 27.70 -7.62 -8.75
N SER A 276 26.37 -7.65 -8.92
CA SER A 276 25.73 -7.23 -10.18
C SER A 276 25.40 -5.73 -10.16
N HIS A 277 26.42 -4.88 -10.31
CA HIS A 277 26.18 -3.46 -10.55
C HIS A 277 25.32 -3.28 -11.79
N VAL A 278 24.14 -2.69 -11.62
CA VAL A 278 23.23 -2.37 -12.73
C VAL A 278 23.79 -1.17 -13.47
N HIS A 279 24.10 -1.34 -14.76
CA HIS A 279 24.68 -0.28 -15.58
C HIS A 279 23.89 1.05 -15.43
N PRO A 280 24.54 2.19 -15.18
CA PRO A 280 23.85 3.48 -14.93
C PRO A 280 22.85 3.89 -16.02
N GLU A 281 23.05 3.42 -17.26
CA GLU A 281 22.11 3.65 -18.38
C GLU A 281 20.80 2.87 -18.27
N THR A 282 20.73 1.87 -17.38
CA THR A 282 19.47 1.24 -17.00
C THR A 282 18.73 2.25 -16.14
N ILE A 283 17.56 2.71 -16.59
CA ILE A 283 16.69 3.71 -15.93
C ILE A 283 17.39 5.06 -15.59
N PRO A 284 17.93 5.78 -16.58
CA PRO A 284 18.78 6.95 -16.36
C PRO A 284 18.04 8.16 -15.75
N LEU A 285 16.71 8.16 -15.74
CA LEU A 285 15.87 9.26 -15.26
C LEU A 285 15.28 9.01 -13.87
N LEU A 286 15.76 8.00 -13.14
CA LEU A 286 15.23 7.66 -11.81
C LEU A 286 15.43 8.83 -10.83
N ARG A 287 14.32 9.34 -10.27
CA ARG A 287 14.29 10.48 -9.33
C ARG A 287 13.86 10.08 -7.93
N SER A 288 12.98 9.09 -7.82
CA SER A 288 12.46 8.61 -6.54
C SER A 288 12.49 7.09 -6.52
N ILE A 289 13.06 6.54 -5.45
CA ILE A 289 13.12 5.11 -5.19
C ILE A 289 12.57 4.78 -3.82
N ASP A 290 11.67 3.83 -3.78
CA ASP A 290 11.06 3.24 -2.60
C ASP A 290 11.29 1.72 -2.68
N ALA A 291 12.34 1.19 -2.06
CA ALA A 291 12.80 -0.18 -2.31
C ALA A 291 13.54 -0.83 -1.13
N PRO A 292 13.69 -2.18 -1.10
CA PRO A 292 14.61 -2.84 -0.18
C PRO A 292 16.03 -2.29 -0.35
N LEU A 293 16.82 -2.31 0.73
CA LEU A 293 18.14 -1.67 0.75
C LEU A 293 19.03 -2.11 -0.41
N ASP A 294 19.09 -3.40 -0.70
CA ASP A 294 19.98 -3.91 -1.72
C ASP A 294 19.64 -3.37 -3.12
N LEU A 295 18.35 -3.18 -3.41
CA LEU A 295 17.88 -2.59 -4.66
C LEU A 295 18.18 -1.08 -4.69
N VAL A 296 18.05 -0.38 -3.56
CA VAL A 296 18.46 1.02 -3.43
C VAL A 296 19.96 1.17 -3.70
N ARG A 297 20.81 0.32 -3.13
CA ARG A 297 22.26 0.33 -3.34
C ARG A 297 22.63 0.04 -4.80
N ALA A 298 21.92 -0.87 -5.46
CA ALA A 298 22.16 -1.21 -6.86
C ALA A 298 21.71 -0.10 -7.84
N LEU A 299 20.60 0.59 -7.53
CA LEU A 299 19.96 1.53 -8.47
C LEU A 299 20.27 3.01 -8.20
N THR A 300 20.78 3.39 -7.03
CA THR A 300 21.03 4.81 -6.73
C THR A 300 22.30 5.40 -7.38
N PRO A 301 23.45 4.71 -7.38
CA PRO A 301 24.71 5.29 -7.85
C PRO A 301 24.62 5.81 -9.29
N ASN A 302 25.19 7.01 -9.51
CA ASN A 302 25.26 7.71 -10.79
C ASN A 302 23.90 8.07 -11.43
N ARG A 303 22.80 7.99 -10.68
CA ARG A 303 21.45 8.35 -11.15
C ARG A 303 20.91 9.59 -10.42
N PRO A 304 19.98 10.35 -11.03
CA PRO A 304 19.51 11.62 -10.48
C PRO A 304 18.45 11.44 -9.38
N VAL A 305 18.70 10.53 -8.43
CA VAL A 305 17.80 10.17 -7.34
C VAL A 305 17.82 11.26 -6.27
N ARG A 306 16.66 11.80 -5.94
CA ARG A 306 16.45 12.86 -4.93
C ARG A 306 15.74 12.34 -3.70
N ASP A 307 14.84 11.37 -3.90
CA ASP A 307 13.98 10.84 -2.85
C ASP A 307 14.25 9.34 -2.70
N VAL A 308 14.77 8.96 -1.54
CA VAL A 308 15.14 7.58 -1.23
C VAL A 308 14.33 7.12 -0.02
N LEU A 309 13.53 6.09 -0.20
CA LEU A 309 12.83 5.40 0.88
C LEU A 309 13.26 3.94 0.90
N VAL A 310 13.98 3.57 1.95
CA VAL A 310 14.45 2.21 2.14
C VAL A 310 13.34 1.44 2.88
N GLN A 311 12.83 0.37 2.26
CA GLN A 311 11.75 -0.44 2.82
C GLN A 311 12.22 -1.32 3.99
N PRO A 312 11.39 -1.51 5.03
CA PRO A 312 11.70 -2.42 6.12
C PRO A 312 11.67 -3.88 5.65
N GLY A 313 12.82 -4.56 5.69
CA GLY A 313 12.92 -5.98 5.32
C GLY A 313 14.07 -6.72 6.00
N CYS A 314 15.17 -6.03 6.29
CA CYS A 314 16.33 -6.58 6.98
C CYS A 314 16.75 -5.66 8.13
N SER A 315 17.26 -6.24 9.22
CA SER A 315 18.09 -5.48 10.16
C SER A 315 19.29 -4.97 9.37
N LEU A 316 19.57 -3.68 9.45
CA LEU A 316 20.85 -3.17 8.97
C LEU A 316 21.86 -3.29 10.11
N SER A 317 22.96 -4.00 9.87
CA SER A 317 24.13 -3.85 10.73
C SER A 317 24.66 -2.41 10.60
N ALA A 318 25.47 -1.96 11.57
CA ALA A 318 26.09 -0.63 11.49
C ALA A 318 27.00 -0.50 10.25
N GLU A 319 27.64 -1.60 9.84
CA GLU A 319 28.45 -1.67 8.63
C GLU A 319 27.58 -1.56 7.37
N ASP A 320 26.50 -2.35 7.27
CA ASP A 320 25.56 -2.28 6.14
C ASP A 320 24.93 -0.89 6.01
N PHE A 321 24.64 -0.24 7.12
CA PHE A 321 24.13 1.14 7.14
C PHE A 321 25.16 2.11 6.54
N THR A 322 26.42 2.01 6.96
CA THR A 322 27.47 2.91 6.48
C THR A 322 27.73 2.70 4.99
N LEU A 323 27.79 1.45 4.54
CA LEU A 323 27.90 1.11 3.13
C LEU A 323 26.70 1.59 2.31
N ALA A 324 25.49 1.43 2.84
CA ALA A 324 24.27 1.93 2.20
C ALA A 324 24.28 3.45 2.03
N VAL A 325 24.63 4.18 3.09
CA VAL A 325 24.73 5.64 3.06
C VAL A 325 25.79 6.10 2.07
N LEU A 326 26.93 5.43 2.00
CA LEU A 326 27.97 5.69 1.01
C LEU A 326 27.45 5.45 -0.43
N ASP A 327 26.80 4.31 -0.69
CA ASP A 327 26.24 3.99 -2.01
C ASP A 327 25.15 4.99 -2.44
N ILE A 328 24.29 5.40 -1.51
CA ILE A 328 23.25 6.41 -1.76
C ILE A 328 23.86 7.79 -2.03
N SER A 329 24.97 8.13 -1.36
CA SER A 329 25.68 9.41 -1.59
C SER A 329 26.28 9.54 -2.99
N ASN A 330 26.49 8.41 -3.69
CA ASN A 330 26.96 8.38 -5.07
C ASN A 330 25.88 8.70 -6.11
N ALA A 331 24.70 9.19 -5.71
CA ALA A 331 23.70 9.73 -6.63
C ALA A 331 24.29 10.90 -7.44
N SER A 332 23.86 11.08 -8.70
CA SER A 332 24.38 12.15 -9.56
C SER A 332 23.83 13.54 -9.21
N VAL A 333 22.84 13.60 -8.31
CA VAL A 333 22.28 14.83 -7.76
C VAL A 333 22.19 14.70 -6.24
N PRO A 334 22.20 15.81 -5.48
CA PRO A 334 22.03 15.75 -4.03
C PRO A 334 20.69 15.12 -3.62
N VAL A 335 20.75 14.11 -2.76
CA VAL A 335 19.57 13.48 -2.13
C VAL A 335 18.93 14.48 -1.17
N ARG A 336 17.63 14.73 -1.35
CA ARG A 336 16.85 15.72 -0.58
C ARG A 336 15.95 15.08 0.46
N SER A 337 15.50 13.86 0.22
CA SER A 337 14.65 13.10 1.14
C SER A 337 15.21 11.70 1.33
N LEU A 338 15.52 11.35 2.57
CA LEU A 338 16.07 10.06 2.95
C LEU A 338 15.23 9.45 4.06
N THR A 339 14.63 8.30 3.77
CA THR A 339 13.91 7.48 4.75
C THR A 339 14.63 6.15 4.93
N LEU A 340 15.08 5.87 6.15
CA LEU A 340 15.82 4.67 6.52
C LEU A 340 14.97 3.85 7.50
N PRO A 341 14.78 2.54 7.26
CA PRO A 341 14.03 1.68 8.16
C PRO A 341 14.91 1.34 9.35
N SER A 342 14.29 1.04 10.48
CA SER A 342 14.81 0.15 11.52
C SER A 342 16.35 0.09 11.70
N THR A 343 16.99 1.21 12.03
CA THR A 343 18.44 1.31 12.19
C THR A 343 18.87 1.44 13.65
N TYR A 344 20.14 1.11 13.92
CA TYR A 344 20.86 1.50 15.13
C TYR A 344 21.83 2.63 14.77
N PRO A 345 21.36 3.88 14.69
CA PRO A 345 22.25 4.99 14.38
C PRO A 345 23.33 5.12 15.46
N THR A 346 24.58 5.20 15.04
CA THR A 346 25.69 5.59 15.92
C THR A 346 25.99 7.07 15.71
N LEU A 347 26.69 7.68 16.66
CA LEU A 347 27.15 9.06 16.51
C LEU A 347 27.98 9.25 15.22
N GLU A 348 28.86 8.29 14.94
CA GLU A 348 29.69 8.27 13.73
C GLU A 348 28.86 8.14 12.45
N SER A 349 27.84 7.27 12.45
CA SER A 349 27.01 7.04 11.27
C SER A 349 26.13 8.26 10.94
N LEU A 350 25.64 8.97 11.95
CA LEU A 350 24.89 10.22 11.77
C LEU A 350 25.79 11.36 11.28
N ASN A 351 27.01 11.49 11.81
CA ASN A 351 27.98 12.48 11.33
C ASN A 351 28.39 12.20 9.88
N THR A 352 28.60 10.92 9.53
CA THR A 352 28.87 10.47 8.17
C THR A 352 27.70 10.80 7.23
N MET A 353 26.46 10.58 7.67
CA MET A 353 25.28 10.94 6.89
C MET A 353 25.20 12.45 6.66
N SER A 354 25.47 13.28 7.67
CA SER A 354 25.44 14.74 7.47
C SER A 354 26.54 15.25 6.54
N SER A 355 27.72 14.63 6.53
CA SER A 355 28.79 15.04 5.62
C SER A 355 28.51 14.61 4.18
N LEU A 356 27.88 13.45 3.99
CA LEU A 356 27.56 12.90 2.68
C LEU A 356 26.28 13.49 2.04
N PHE A 357 25.34 14.02 2.84
CA PHE A 357 24.09 14.59 2.34
C PHE A 357 23.92 16.07 2.73
N PRO A 358 24.77 16.98 2.24
CA PRO A 358 24.70 18.40 2.60
C PRO A 358 23.41 19.10 2.12
N GLY A 359 22.68 18.53 1.15
CA GLY A 359 21.42 19.05 0.62
C GLY A 359 20.15 18.38 1.17
N LEU A 360 20.26 17.64 2.29
CA LEU A 360 19.14 16.90 2.86
C LEU A 360 18.10 17.85 3.50
N THR A 361 16.87 17.81 2.98
CA THR A 361 15.73 18.61 3.47
C THR A 361 14.75 17.78 4.32
N SER A 362 14.76 16.46 4.15
CA SER A 362 13.87 15.54 4.85
C SER A 362 14.64 14.29 5.27
N LEU A 363 14.67 14.03 6.57
CA LEU A 363 15.25 12.82 7.16
C LEU A 363 14.18 12.09 7.96
N SER A 364 13.95 10.83 7.63
CA SER A 364 13.11 9.93 8.41
C SER A 364 13.89 8.67 8.76
N MET A 365 14.10 8.41 10.04
CA MET A 365 14.88 7.26 10.49
C MET A 365 14.08 6.48 11.53
N GLU A 366 13.64 5.28 11.17
CA GLU A 366 12.97 4.41 12.14
C GLU A 366 14.00 3.83 13.11
N ILE A 367 13.87 4.16 14.40
CA ILE A 367 14.82 3.72 15.44
C ILE A 367 14.39 2.35 15.95
N ARG A 368 15.30 1.38 15.86
CA ARG A 368 15.04 0.03 16.38
C ARG A 368 15.26 -0.06 17.88
N CYS A 369 14.32 -0.77 18.48
CA CYS A 369 14.24 -1.12 19.89
C CYS A 369 14.50 -2.63 20.00
N GLU A 370 15.57 -3.03 20.66
CA GLU A 370 15.82 -4.43 20.97
C GLU A 370 14.97 -4.81 22.17
N GLU A 371 13.69 -5.09 21.95
CA GLU A 371 13.01 -5.97 22.88
C GLU A 371 13.63 -7.36 22.69
N ARG A 372 14.43 -7.77 23.67
CA ARG A 372 14.70 -9.19 23.93
C ARG A 372 13.35 -9.85 24.19
N ILE A 373 12.63 -10.20 23.13
CA ILE A 373 11.70 -11.30 23.19
C ILE A 373 12.61 -12.52 23.29
N SER A 374 13.16 -12.75 24.47
CA SER A 374 13.60 -14.09 24.82
C SER A 374 12.31 -14.90 24.76
N PHE A 375 12.06 -15.52 23.61
CA PHE A 375 11.24 -16.70 23.59
C PHE A 375 11.98 -17.66 24.52
N ARG A 376 11.63 -17.65 25.81
CA ARG A 376 11.78 -18.83 26.64
C ARG A 376 10.87 -19.85 25.98
N CYS A 377 11.37 -20.48 24.92
CA CYS A 377 11.00 -21.84 24.60
C CYS A 377 11.45 -22.67 25.79
N GLY A 378 10.69 -22.60 26.88
CA GLY A 378 10.65 -23.65 27.87
C GLY A 378 10.13 -24.86 27.12
N GLY A 379 11.06 -25.65 26.59
CA GLY A 379 10.76 -26.90 25.94
C GLY A 379 9.97 -27.75 26.91
N ARG A 380 8.69 -27.97 26.59
CA ARG A 380 7.92 -29.21 26.78
C ARG A 380 6.79 -29.22 25.74
N PHE A 381 7.13 -29.31 24.47
CA PHE A 381 6.29 -30.04 23.53
C PHE A 381 6.54 -31.53 23.79
N ARG A 382 5.93 -32.07 24.85
CA ARG A 382 5.63 -33.51 24.86
C ARG A 382 4.41 -33.66 23.98
N GLY A 383 4.50 -34.54 22.98
CA GLY A 383 3.38 -34.96 22.16
C GLY A 383 2.21 -35.39 23.04
N GLY A 384 1.22 -34.52 23.15
CA GLY A 384 -0.10 -34.83 23.67
C GLY A 384 -1.06 -34.71 22.51
N LYS A 385 -1.65 -35.83 22.10
CA LYS A 385 -2.83 -35.86 21.24
C LYS A 385 -3.84 -34.87 21.83
N TYR A 386 -4.30 -33.90 21.05
CA TYR A 386 -5.46 -33.09 21.42
C TYR A 386 -6.68 -34.03 21.44
N GLN A 387 -7.01 -34.56 22.61
CA GLN A 387 -8.37 -35.00 22.90
C GLN A 387 -9.18 -33.74 23.12
N THR A 388 -10.15 -33.52 22.23
CA THR A 388 -11.27 -32.63 22.45
C THR A 388 -12.01 -33.04 23.73
N PRO A 389 -12.48 -32.10 24.57
CA PRO A 389 -13.41 -32.45 25.62
C PRO A 389 -14.74 -32.82 24.96
N GLU A 390 -15.06 -34.11 24.96
CA GLU A 390 -16.41 -34.61 24.74
C GLU A 390 -17.32 -34.04 25.83
N VAL A 391 -18.36 -33.35 25.38
CA VAL A 391 -19.50 -32.98 26.21
C VAL A 391 -20.39 -34.22 26.26
N ASP A 392 -20.56 -34.77 27.46
CA ASP A 392 -21.50 -35.84 27.76
C ASP A 392 -22.92 -35.47 27.31
N ALA A 393 -23.40 -36.16 26.28
CA ALA A 393 -24.82 -36.30 26.00
C ALA A 393 -25.12 -37.79 25.87
N HIS A 394 -25.61 -38.37 26.97
CA HIS A 394 -26.27 -39.66 27.00
C HIS A 394 -27.38 -39.72 25.94
N LEU A 395 -27.32 -40.73 25.07
CA LEU A 395 -28.48 -41.52 24.61
C LEU A 395 -27.95 -42.81 23.94
N PRO A 396 -28.58 -43.96 24.16
CA PRO A 396 -28.09 -45.23 23.66
C PRO A 396 -28.73 -45.55 22.30
N ASP A 397 -28.01 -46.37 21.53
CA ASP A 397 -28.41 -47.75 21.21
C ASP A 397 -28.26 -48.12 19.72
N VAL A 398 -27.82 -49.37 19.54
CA VAL A 398 -28.00 -50.26 18.38
C VAL A 398 -26.93 -50.34 17.26
N CYS A 399 -26.40 -51.59 17.17
CA CYS A 399 -25.84 -52.36 16.04
C CYS A 399 -24.31 -52.42 15.79
N ASP A 400 -23.71 -53.48 16.36
CA ASP A 400 -23.09 -54.65 15.69
C ASP A 400 -22.28 -54.45 14.38
N ALA A 401 -20.99 -54.83 14.41
CA ALA A 401 -20.48 -56.11 13.85
C ALA A 401 -19.00 -56.05 13.39
N GLY A 402 -18.24 -57.10 13.73
CA GLY A 402 -17.00 -57.53 13.03
C GLY A 402 -15.69 -57.07 13.68
N ALA A 403 -15.07 -57.80 14.60
CA ALA A 403 -14.23 -59.00 14.39
C ALA A 403 -13.05 -58.77 13.44
N PHE A 404 -11.81 -58.79 13.95
CA PHE A 404 -10.72 -59.69 13.49
C PHE A 404 -9.45 -59.56 14.38
N ASP A 405 -9.08 -60.72 14.93
CA ASP A 405 -7.78 -61.30 15.29
C ASP A 405 -6.59 -60.54 15.94
N SER A 406 -6.32 -60.93 17.20
CA SER A 406 -5.29 -61.90 17.64
C SER A 406 -3.80 -61.75 17.25
N LEU A 407 -2.97 -61.66 18.33
CA LEU A 407 -1.57 -62.14 18.54
C LEU A 407 -0.39 -61.13 18.35
N PRO A 408 0.81 -61.36 18.96
CA PRO A 408 1.20 -60.85 20.30
C PRO A 408 2.60 -60.14 20.25
N PRO A 409 3.27 -59.80 21.37
CA PRO A 409 4.37 -58.84 21.37
C PRO A 409 5.74 -59.50 21.18
N GLU A 410 6.64 -58.82 20.47
CA GLU A 410 8.09 -59.08 20.52
C GLU A 410 8.80 -57.97 21.26
N GLU A 411 9.43 -58.36 22.37
CA GLU A 411 10.50 -57.66 23.04
C GLU A 411 11.75 -57.68 22.16
N VAL A 412 12.31 -56.52 21.86
CA VAL A 412 13.72 -56.39 21.47
C VAL A 412 14.27 -55.16 22.18
N SER A 413 15.09 -55.42 23.19
CA SER A 413 16.14 -54.53 23.67
C SER A 413 17.10 -54.24 22.53
N ASP A 414 17.61 -53.01 22.42
CA ASP A 414 19.05 -52.80 22.57
C ASP A 414 19.37 -51.31 22.59
N THR A 415 20.24 -51.03 23.55
CA THR A 415 20.95 -49.80 23.87
C THR A 415 21.83 -49.32 22.73
N GLU A 416 21.66 -48.06 22.31
CA GLU A 416 22.75 -47.29 21.71
C GLU A 416 22.97 -46.00 22.51
N GLU A 417 24.15 -45.95 23.13
CA GLU A 417 24.75 -44.82 23.83
C GLU A 417 25.15 -43.75 22.81
N GLU A 418 24.37 -42.68 22.67
CA GLU A 418 24.79 -41.48 21.95
C GLU A 418 25.80 -40.68 22.80
N GLN A 419 27.05 -40.64 22.37
CA GLN A 419 28.06 -39.71 22.86
C GLN A 419 27.71 -38.27 22.47
N PRO A 420 27.64 -37.31 23.41
CA PRO A 420 27.46 -35.90 23.07
C PRO A 420 28.77 -35.30 22.54
N SER A 421 28.70 -34.74 21.33
CA SER A 421 29.75 -33.92 20.74
C SER A 421 30.01 -32.65 21.58
N PRO A 422 31.26 -32.12 21.61
CA PRO A 422 31.64 -31.03 22.48
C PRO A 422 30.96 -29.73 22.05
N ALA A 423 30.25 -29.10 22.98
CA ALA A 423 29.71 -27.76 22.83
C ALA A 423 30.86 -26.76 22.67
N VAL A 424 31.08 -26.28 21.45
CA VAL A 424 31.91 -25.11 21.18
C VAL A 424 31.15 -23.90 21.70
N HIS A 425 31.44 -23.50 22.95
CA HIS A 425 31.02 -22.22 23.50
C HIS A 425 31.76 -21.10 22.78
N VAL A 426 31.19 -20.61 21.68
CA VAL A 426 31.53 -19.30 21.14
C VAL A 426 30.99 -18.26 22.12
N ALA A 427 31.88 -17.70 22.93
CA ALA A 427 31.57 -16.55 23.76
C ALA A 427 31.32 -15.34 22.85
N LEU A 428 30.05 -15.10 22.49
CA LEU A 428 29.61 -13.80 22.00
C LEU A 428 29.67 -12.83 23.18
N GLU A 429 30.65 -11.92 23.15
CA GLU A 429 30.76 -10.82 24.10
C GLU A 429 29.44 -10.03 24.11
N MET A 430 28.69 -10.15 25.20
CA MET A 430 27.46 -9.41 25.43
C MET A 430 27.81 -7.99 25.89
N HIS A 431 27.73 -7.01 24.98
CA HIS A 431 27.70 -5.61 25.38
C HIS A 431 26.41 -5.32 26.20
N PRO A 432 26.49 -4.49 27.26
CA PRO A 432 25.33 -4.17 28.11
C PRO A 432 24.25 -3.42 27.31
N GLU A 433 23.06 -4.02 27.26
CA GLU A 433 21.90 -3.58 26.47
C GLU A 433 21.23 -2.34 27.11
N MET A 434 21.17 -1.21 26.39
CA MET A 434 20.47 0.02 26.81
C MET A 434 18.96 -0.01 26.50
N PRO A 435 18.08 0.53 27.40
CA PRO A 435 16.64 0.62 27.17
C PRO A 435 16.24 1.48 25.95
N ASP A 436 15.11 1.16 25.34
CA ASP A 436 14.59 1.77 24.11
C ASP A 436 14.41 3.30 24.13
N SER A 437 13.91 3.85 25.25
CA SER A 437 13.76 5.29 25.42
C SER A 437 15.10 6.01 25.52
N VAL A 438 16.15 5.32 25.96
CA VAL A 438 17.51 5.87 26.05
C VAL A 438 18.05 6.09 24.64
N ARG A 439 17.80 5.21 23.67
CA ARG A 439 18.35 5.34 22.31
C ARG A 439 17.74 6.50 21.51
N LEU A 440 16.41 6.67 21.49
CA LEU A 440 15.80 7.86 20.86
C LEU A 440 16.26 9.14 21.58
N HIS A 441 16.30 9.11 22.91
CA HIS A 441 16.76 10.25 23.70
C HIS A 441 18.23 10.59 23.41
N GLU A 442 19.09 9.60 23.23
CA GLU A 442 20.49 9.78 22.88
C GLU A 442 20.66 10.39 21.49
N VAL A 443 19.95 9.88 20.47
CA VAL A 443 19.99 10.46 19.13
C VAL A 443 19.55 11.93 19.16
N LEU A 444 18.40 12.22 19.80
CA LEU A 444 17.91 13.58 19.94
C LEU A 444 18.86 14.45 20.76
N ARG A 445 19.48 13.91 21.82
CA ARG A 445 20.48 14.59 22.63
C ARG A 445 21.72 14.93 21.81
N TRP A 446 22.25 14.00 21.00
CA TRP A 446 23.40 14.25 20.15
C TRP A 446 23.13 15.38 19.16
N ILE A 447 21.94 15.40 18.55
CA ILE A 447 21.54 16.47 17.64
C ILE A 447 21.38 17.80 18.41
N CYS A 448 20.64 17.82 19.53
CA CYS A 448 20.38 19.04 20.30
C CYS A 448 21.63 19.63 20.97
N SER A 449 22.65 18.81 21.23
CA SER A 449 23.94 19.24 21.78
C SER A 449 24.97 19.63 20.71
N GLY A 450 24.62 19.50 19.42
CA GLY A 450 25.54 19.78 18.31
C GLY A 450 26.64 18.74 18.11
N LEU A 451 26.56 17.58 18.78
CA LEU A 451 27.46 16.45 18.54
C LEU A 451 27.22 15.81 17.17
N VAL A 452 25.98 15.89 16.69
CA VAL A 452 25.60 15.65 15.29
C VAL A 452 25.07 16.96 14.72
N SER A 453 25.73 17.46 13.69
CA SER A 453 25.17 18.52 12.85
C SER A 453 24.32 17.86 11.76
N LEU A 454 23.13 18.37 11.50
CA LEU A 454 22.36 18.08 10.28
C LEU A 454 22.50 19.27 9.32
N PRO A 455 22.14 19.12 8.04
CA PRO A 455 22.09 20.26 7.13
C PRO A 455 21.18 21.38 7.64
N ALA A 456 21.63 22.64 7.48
CA ALA A 456 20.88 23.81 7.95
C ALA A 456 19.51 23.96 7.26
N GLU A 457 19.36 23.39 6.06
CA GLU A 457 18.14 23.39 5.26
C GLU A 457 17.15 22.28 5.64
N ILE A 458 17.40 21.52 6.71
CA ILE A 458 16.49 20.45 7.12
C ILE A 458 15.11 21.03 7.48
N GLU A 459 14.07 20.55 6.78
CA GLU A 459 12.68 20.98 6.94
C GLU A 459 11.85 19.94 7.70
N ILE A 460 12.14 18.65 7.49
CA ILE A 460 11.38 17.53 8.05
C ILE A 460 12.33 16.57 8.76
N LEU A 461 12.03 16.29 10.03
CA LEU A 461 12.78 15.33 10.84
C LEU A 461 11.83 14.34 11.50
N ARG A 462 11.95 13.06 11.16
CA ARG A 462 11.08 12.01 11.69
C ARG A 462 11.91 10.88 12.30
N PHE A 463 11.60 10.54 13.54
CA PHE A 463 12.20 9.39 14.24
C PHE A 463 11.11 8.43 14.72
N PRO A 464 10.43 7.72 13.81
CA PRO A 464 9.41 6.76 14.20
C PRO A 464 10.02 5.62 15.04
N ILE A 465 9.35 5.20 16.10
CA ILE A 465 9.69 3.99 16.86
C ILE A 465 8.71 2.88 16.51
N ARG A 466 9.24 1.74 16.06
CA ARG A 466 8.44 0.54 15.76
C ARG A 466 8.04 -0.18 17.05
N ARG A 467 6.75 -0.45 17.24
CA ARG A 467 6.27 -1.19 18.44
C ARG A 467 6.87 -2.58 18.57
N TYR A 468 7.36 -2.85 19.77
CA TYR A 468 6.82 -3.95 20.58
C TYR A 468 6.16 -3.34 21.85
N ARG A 469 5.49 -4.13 22.67
CA ARG A 469 4.28 -3.73 23.44
C ARG A 469 4.48 -2.77 24.64
N SER A 470 5.61 -2.09 24.80
CA SER A 470 5.86 -1.28 26.00
C SER A 470 5.18 0.11 25.95
N LYS A 471 4.50 0.48 27.05
CA LYS A 471 3.91 1.83 27.27
C LYS A 471 4.94 2.83 27.81
N SER A 472 6.19 2.42 28.04
CA SER A 472 7.17 3.15 28.85
C SER A 472 8.13 4.04 28.06
N THR A 473 7.94 4.19 26.75
CA THR A 473 8.89 4.91 25.87
C THR A 473 8.44 6.31 25.44
N GLU A 474 7.33 6.83 25.98
CA GLU A 474 6.89 8.19 25.67
C GLU A 474 7.76 9.23 26.40
N LEU A 475 8.40 10.12 25.62
CA LEU A 475 9.04 11.32 26.18
C LEU A 475 7.98 12.18 26.87
N SER A 476 8.29 12.71 28.06
CA SER A 476 7.39 13.67 28.72
C SER A 476 7.15 14.89 27.81
N VAL A 477 5.98 15.50 27.92
CA VAL A 477 5.64 16.71 27.13
C VAL A 477 6.67 17.82 27.34
N GLU A 478 7.16 17.98 28.56
CA GLU A 478 8.20 18.94 28.90
C GLU A 478 9.52 18.65 28.15
N HIS A 479 9.97 17.40 28.12
CA HIS A 479 11.17 17.04 27.34
C HIS A 479 10.97 17.26 25.84
N GLN A 480 9.77 16.97 25.30
CA GLN A 480 9.46 17.27 23.90
C GLN A 480 9.57 18.77 23.61
N HIS A 481 9.07 19.63 24.52
CA HIS A 481 9.15 21.08 24.37
C HIS A 481 10.60 21.57 24.36
N GLN A 482 11.44 21.05 25.26
CA GLN A 482 12.87 21.37 25.32
C GLN A 482 13.58 20.97 24.02
N ILE A 483 13.30 19.77 23.49
CA ILE A 483 13.86 19.29 22.23
C ILE A 483 13.42 20.18 21.06
N ILE A 484 12.13 20.52 20.97
CA ILE A 484 11.60 21.39 19.91
C ILE A 484 12.23 22.77 19.95
N ALA A 485 12.36 23.36 21.13
CA ALA A 485 12.99 24.67 21.29
C ALA A 485 14.47 24.64 20.87
N ALA A 486 15.21 23.61 21.28
CA ALA A 486 16.61 23.42 20.88
C ALA A 486 16.76 23.23 19.36
N LEU A 487 15.99 22.31 18.77
CA LEU A 487 16.02 22.02 17.34
C LEU A 487 15.57 23.21 16.50
N SER A 488 14.55 23.97 16.92
CA SER A 488 14.08 25.15 16.19
C SER A 488 15.13 26.26 16.13
N ARG A 489 15.97 26.39 17.17
CA ARG A 489 17.08 27.33 17.19
C ARG A 489 18.22 26.88 16.28
N MET A 490 18.54 25.60 16.29
CA MET A 490 19.62 25.03 15.48
C MET A 490 19.26 24.93 13.99
N TYR A 491 17.99 24.65 13.68
CA TYR A 491 17.49 24.42 12.34
C TYR A 491 16.27 25.32 12.06
N PRO A 492 16.50 26.59 11.67
CA PRO A 492 15.43 27.55 11.47
C PRO A 492 14.40 27.14 10.40
N SER A 493 14.81 26.32 9.43
CA SER A 493 13.95 25.79 8.35
C SER A 493 13.05 24.62 8.79
N LEU A 494 13.29 24.05 9.98
CA LEU A 494 12.54 22.91 10.47
C LEU A 494 11.06 23.28 10.66
N ARG A 495 10.19 22.58 9.93
CA ARG A 495 8.74 22.77 9.92
C ARG A 495 7.95 21.57 10.44
N GLU A 496 8.56 20.39 10.45
CA GLU A 496 7.90 19.16 10.86
C GLU A 496 8.85 18.30 11.69
N LEU A 497 8.35 17.84 12.85
CA LEU A 497 9.10 16.98 13.76
C LEU A 497 8.20 15.84 14.26
N GLU A 498 8.60 14.60 13.98
CA GLU A 498 7.98 13.39 14.53
C GLU A 498 8.97 12.70 15.46
N MET A 499 8.59 12.48 16.72
CA MET A 499 9.46 11.85 17.73
C MET A 499 8.76 10.65 18.35
N GLY A 500 9.17 9.45 17.97
CA GLY A 500 8.79 8.18 18.57
C GLY A 500 7.60 7.48 17.92
N HIS A 501 6.75 6.85 18.71
CA HIS A 501 5.75 5.86 18.30
C HIS A 501 4.66 6.39 17.31
N HIS A 502 3.93 5.57 16.54
CA HIS A 502 2.88 6.05 15.58
C HIS A 502 1.65 6.76 16.21
N ASN A 503 1.56 6.79 17.53
CA ASN A 503 0.59 7.61 18.29
C ASN A 503 1.26 8.86 18.93
N ASN A 504 2.56 9.05 18.68
CA ASN A 504 3.35 10.10 19.27
C ASN A 504 3.03 11.46 18.67
N PRO A 505 3.49 12.53 19.34
CA PRO A 505 3.41 13.86 18.80
C PRO A 505 4.08 13.99 17.42
N HIS A 506 3.25 14.13 16.41
CA HIS A 506 3.62 14.84 15.19
C HIS A 506 3.48 16.33 15.45
N TRP A 507 4.58 17.07 15.40
CA TRP A 507 4.59 18.52 15.59
C TRP A 507 4.74 19.22 14.23
N GLU A 508 3.87 20.20 13.97
CA GLU A 508 3.89 21.03 12.77
C GLU A 508 4.11 22.50 13.17
N ARG A 509 5.03 23.18 12.49
CA ARG A 509 5.34 24.58 12.72
C ARG A 509 4.53 25.48 11.79
N ASN A 510 3.86 26.48 12.36
CA ASN A 510 3.17 27.54 11.64
C ASN A 510 3.74 28.90 12.09
N GLY A 511 4.77 29.38 11.39
CA GLY A 511 5.53 30.56 11.80
C GLY A 511 6.40 30.28 13.03
N ILE A 512 6.13 30.96 14.15
CA ILE A 512 6.84 30.76 15.43
C ILE A 512 6.15 29.74 16.35
N LEU A 513 4.96 29.27 15.97
CA LEU A 513 4.15 28.38 16.78
C LEU A 513 4.28 26.94 16.30
N TRP A 514 4.63 26.05 17.21
CA TRP A 514 4.54 24.61 17.02
C TRP A 514 3.21 24.10 17.55
N LYS A 515 2.54 23.26 16.75
CA LYS A 515 1.27 22.63 17.09
C LYS A 515 1.42 21.12 17.06
N ARG A 516 0.97 20.45 18.12
CA ARG A 516 0.88 18.98 18.15
C ARG A 516 -0.37 18.52 17.39
N LYS A 517 -0.20 17.63 16.42
CA LYS A 517 -1.33 17.06 15.66
C LYS A 517 -2.21 16.20 16.56
N GLY A 518 -3.52 16.42 16.50
CA GLY A 518 -4.51 15.68 17.28
C GLY A 518 -4.64 16.09 18.75
N VAL A 519 -3.85 17.06 19.23
CA VAL A 519 -3.91 17.55 20.62
C VAL A 519 -3.93 19.08 20.62
N ASN A 520 -4.72 19.71 21.49
CA ASN A 520 -4.69 21.17 21.69
C ASN A 520 -3.48 21.61 22.52
N SER A 521 -2.27 21.24 22.08
CA SER A 521 -1.01 21.67 22.68
C SER A 521 -0.21 22.54 21.71
N TYR A 522 0.33 23.64 22.23
CA TYR A 522 1.07 24.64 21.47
C TYR A 522 2.37 24.99 22.19
N ILE A 523 3.42 25.27 21.42
CA ILE A 523 4.68 25.82 21.92
C ILE A 523 4.99 27.05 21.09
N GLN A 524 5.20 28.18 21.75
CA GLN A 524 5.79 29.35 21.11
C GLN A 524 7.30 29.29 21.35
N VAL A 525 8.08 29.33 20.27
CA VAL A 525 9.54 29.38 20.38
C VAL A 525 9.96 30.81 20.11
N ASP A 526 10.56 31.44 21.12
CA ASP A 526 11.21 32.74 20.96
C ASP A 526 12.49 32.51 20.14
N MET A 527 12.54 33.11 18.94
CA MET A 527 13.67 32.98 18.01
C MET A 527 14.84 33.86 18.41
#